data_AF-A0AAN0NDF2-F1
#
_entry.id   AF-A0AAN0NDF2-F1
#
_cell.length_a   1.000
_cell.length_b   1.000
_cell.length_c   1.000
_cell.angle_alpha   90.00
_cell.angle_beta   90.00
_cell.angle_gamma   90.00
#
_symmetry.space_group_name_H-M   'P 1'
#
loop_
_entity.id
_entity.type
_entity.pdbx_description
1 polymer ?
#
loop_
_entity_poly.entity_id
_entity_poly.type
_entity_poly.pdbx_seq_one_letter_code
_entity_poly.pdbx_strand_id
1 'polypeptide(L)'
;MEKYILKVREDGSEITLRDVQMKTLEILLEFDRICKKHNLEYALGYGTALGAVRHKGFIPWDDDVDVMMTYDTYHKLLEILPDEIQEPYYYHCPEKDDAYNVLIPEMKFRMGGTYVKEQNSLLMNKCEGDGLFIDVFAVDKVSESKFKYLSSLCFSIACMPMFVFLDNIGIQAAPLKRWFNNRAKRYVCET
;
A
#
# COMPACT_ATOMS: atom_id res chain seq x y z
N MET A 1 -15.55 20.83 -13.10
CA MET A 1 -14.52 20.25 -12.23
C MET A 1 -13.28 21.11 -12.40
N GLU A 2 -12.71 21.64 -11.32
CA GLU A 2 -11.45 22.39 -11.42
C GLU A 2 -10.36 21.48 -11.98
N LYS A 3 -9.54 22.02 -12.89
CA LYS A 3 -8.44 21.28 -13.50
C LYS A 3 -7.21 21.43 -12.60
N TYR A 4 -6.87 20.38 -11.86
CA TYR A 4 -5.62 20.34 -11.08
C TYR A 4 -4.46 19.94 -12.00
N ILE A 5 -3.58 20.90 -12.32
CA ILE A 5 -2.37 20.67 -13.11
C ILE A 5 -1.23 20.32 -12.14
N LEU A 6 -0.66 19.13 -12.31
CA LEU A 6 0.43 18.64 -11.46
C LEU A 6 1.80 18.97 -12.04
N LYS A 7 1.94 18.90 -13.36
CA LYS A 7 3.19 19.20 -14.07
C LYS A 7 2.92 19.68 -15.49
N VAL A 8 3.63 20.71 -15.92
CA VAL A 8 3.69 21.13 -17.33
C VAL A 8 5.02 20.61 -17.90
N ARG A 9 4.96 19.93 -19.04
CA ARG A 9 6.14 19.42 -19.75
C ARG A 9 6.78 20.53 -20.59
N GLU A 10 8.00 20.31 -21.03
CA GLU A 10 8.74 21.28 -21.88
C GLU A 10 8.05 21.54 -23.23
N ASP A 11 7.29 20.56 -23.74
CA ASP A 11 6.48 20.68 -24.96
C ASP A 11 5.14 21.42 -24.75
N GLY A 12 4.86 21.89 -23.53
CA GLY A 12 3.62 22.57 -23.16
C GLY A 12 2.45 21.64 -22.83
N SER A 13 2.62 20.32 -22.92
CA SER A 13 1.59 19.37 -22.49
C SER A 13 1.49 19.32 -20.96
N GLU A 14 0.27 19.13 -20.45
CA GLU A 14 -0.02 19.13 -19.02
C GLU A 14 -0.28 17.71 -18.53
N ILE A 15 0.31 17.36 -17.39
CA ILE A 15 -0.10 16.20 -16.58
C ILE A 15 -1.04 16.73 -15.50
N THR A 16 -2.25 16.22 -15.51
CA THR A 16 -3.31 16.61 -14.58
C THR A 16 -3.51 15.54 -13.51
N LEU A 17 -4.18 15.91 -12.42
CA LEU A 17 -4.66 14.95 -11.43
C LEU A 17 -5.55 13.88 -12.06
N ARG A 18 -6.35 14.26 -13.07
CA ARG A 18 -7.21 13.31 -13.74
C ARG A 18 -6.41 12.23 -14.48
N ASP A 19 -5.26 12.58 -15.05
CA ASP A 19 -4.38 11.60 -15.70
C ASP A 19 -3.83 10.59 -14.68
N VAL A 20 -3.47 11.06 -13.48
CA VAL A 20 -3.05 10.20 -12.37
C VAL A 20 -4.17 9.27 -11.94
N GLN A 21 -5.38 9.80 -11.70
CA GLN A 21 -6.56 9.00 -11.34
C GLN A 21 -6.89 7.92 -12.38
N MET A 22 -6.76 8.23 -13.67
CA MET A 22 -7.00 7.24 -14.73
C MET A 22 -5.92 6.16 -14.73
N LYS A 23 -4.66 6.52 -14.48
CA LYS A 23 -3.56 5.56 -14.39
C LYS A 23 -3.64 4.70 -13.13
N THR A 24 -4.02 5.24 -11.97
CA THR A 24 -4.23 4.45 -10.76
C THR A 24 -5.46 3.54 -10.88
N LEU A 25 -6.49 3.95 -11.62
CA LEU A 25 -7.61 3.07 -11.97
C LEU A 25 -7.18 1.89 -12.86
N GLU A 26 -6.30 2.10 -13.84
CA GLU A 26 -5.72 1.00 -14.64
C GLU A 26 -4.98 0.00 -13.74
N ILE A 27 -4.23 0.48 -12.76
CA ILE A 27 -3.54 -0.36 -11.77
C ILE A 27 -4.55 -1.16 -10.94
N LEU A 28 -5.61 -0.50 -10.45
CA LEU A 28 -6.68 -1.15 -9.69
C LEU A 28 -7.41 -2.23 -10.50
N LEU A 29 -7.64 -2.00 -11.79
CA LEU A 29 -8.29 -2.98 -12.67
C LEU A 29 -7.40 -4.20 -12.92
N GLU A 30 -6.09 -4.01 -13.05
CA GLU A 30 -5.17 -5.15 -13.15
C GLU A 30 -5.10 -5.95 -11.85
N PHE A 31 -5.02 -5.25 -10.72
CA PHE A 31 -5.11 -5.89 -9.41
C PHE A 31 -6.42 -6.68 -9.23
N ASP A 32 -7.56 -6.08 -9.59
CA ASP A 32 -8.88 -6.73 -9.59
C ASP A 32 -8.93 -7.97 -10.50
N ARG A 33 -8.31 -7.91 -11.69
CA ARG A 33 -8.20 -9.06 -12.60
C ARG A 33 -7.49 -10.23 -11.92
N ILE A 34 -6.35 -9.98 -11.27
CA ILE A 34 -5.58 -11.01 -10.55
C ILE A 34 -6.40 -11.57 -9.38
N CYS A 35 -6.99 -10.70 -8.56
CA CYS A 35 -7.83 -11.12 -7.43
C CYS A 35 -9.02 -11.97 -7.88
N LYS A 36 -9.75 -11.56 -8.92
CA LYS A 36 -10.90 -12.33 -9.46
C LYS A 36 -10.50 -13.68 -10.02
N LYS A 37 -9.37 -13.76 -10.74
CA LYS A 37 -8.86 -15.03 -11.30
C LYS A 37 -8.62 -16.08 -10.21
N HIS A 38 -8.16 -15.64 -9.05
CA HIS A 38 -7.81 -16.51 -7.91
C HIS A 38 -8.83 -16.50 -6.78
N ASN A 39 -10.01 -15.91 -7.03
CA ASN A 39 -11.10 -15.81 -6.05
C ASN A 39 -10.65 -15.20 -4.71
N LEU A 40 -9.83 -14.15 -4.79
CA LEU A 40 -9.36 -13.38 -3.64
C LEU A 40 -10.29 -12.18 -3.43
N GLU A 41 -10.87 -12.10 -2.24
CA GLU A 41 -11.74 -10.99 -1.85
C GLU A 41 -10.93 -9.81 -1.31
N TYR A 42 -11.24 -8.61 -1.81
CA TYR A 42 -10.74 -7.36 -1.28
C TYR A 42 -11.86 -6.32 -1.24
N ALA A 43 -11.67 -5.26 -0.46
CA ALA A 43 -12.55 -4.11 -0.41
C ALA A 43 -11.79 -2.84 -0.76
N LEU A 44 -12.47 -1.83 -1.31
CA LEU A 44 -11.90 -0.49 -1.40
C LEU A 44 -11.74 0.08 0.02
N GLY A 45 -10.63 0.80 0.25
CA GLY A 45 -10.29 1.42 1.52
C GLY A 45 -10.60 2.92 1.57
N TYR A 46 -10.67 3.47 2.79
CA TYR A 46 -10.57 4.89 3.10
C TYR A 46 -11.25 5.87 2.09
N GLY A 47 -10.47 6.76 1.48
CA GLY A 47 -10.93 7.78 0.53
C GLY A 47 -11.49 7.16 -0.74
N THR A 48 -10.88 6.08 -1.22
CA THR A 48 -11.30 5.33 -2.42
C THR A 48 -12.72 4.78 -2.27
N ALA A 49 -13.03 4.13 -1.16
CA ALA A 49 -14.36 3.60 -0.87
C ALA A 49 -15.40 4.72 -0.76
N LEU A 50 -15.06 5.79 -0.05
CA LEU A 50 -15.93 6.96 0.10
C LEU A 50 -16.22 7.61 -1.25
N GLY A 51 -15.20 7.76 -2.11
CA GLY A 51 -15.31 8.27 -3.47
C GLY A 51 -16.29 7.44 -4.28
N ALA A 52 -16.08 6.12 -4.34
CA ALA A 52 -16.92 5.21 -5.11
C ALA A 52 -18.41 5.34 -4.75
N VAL A 53 -18.72 5.44 -3.46
CA VAL A 53 -20.12 5.56 -2.99
C VAL A 53 -20.68 6.97 -3.21
N ARG A 54 -19.95 8.01 -2.80
CA ARG A 54 -20.42 9.41 -2.74
C ARG A 54 -20.35 10.11 -4.10
N HIS A 55 -19.23 9.98 -4.80
CA HIS A 55 -18.94 10.69 -6.07
C HIS A 55 -19.10 9.81 -7.30
N LYS A 56 -19.38 8.50 -7.12
CA LYS A 56 -19.48 7.51 -8.21
C LYS A 56 -18.16 7.38 -9.00
N GLY A 57 -17.05 7.55 -8.31
CA GLY A 57 -15.69 7.57 -8.86
C GLY A 57 -14.73 8.16 -7.83
N PHE A 58 -13.61 8.71 -8.28
CA PHE A 58 -12.67 9.38 -7.40
C PHE A 58 -13.29 10.58 -6.66
N ILE A 59 -12.81 10.84 -5.44
CA ILE A 59 -12.97 12.15 -4.84
C ILE A 59 -12.18 13.15 -5.73
N PRO A 60 -12.73 14.33 -6.09
CA PRO A 60 -12.13 15.15 -7.16
C PRO A 60 -10.68 15.62 -6.93
N TRP A 61 -10.24 15.72 -5.68
CA TRP A 61 -8.92 16.20 -5.27
C TRP A 61 -7.99 15.08 -4.76
N ASP A 62 -8.41 13.82 -4.89
CA ASP A 62 -7.73 12.62 -4.39
C ASP A 62 -6.85 12.02 -5.50
N ASP A 63 -5.63 11.60 -5.14
CA ASP A 63 -4.59 11.15 -6.08
C ASP A 63 -4.14 9.69 -5.88
N ASP A 64 -4.60 9.03 -4.81
CA ASP A 64 -4.26 7.64 -4.47
C ASP A 64 -5.46 6.68 -4.55
N VAL A 65 -5.16 5.39 -4.41
CA VAL A 65 -6.15 4.30 -4.36
C VAL A 65 -5.72 3.33 -3.28
N ASP A 66 -6.61 3.08 -2.33
CA ASP A 66 -6.43 2.14 -1.24
C ASP A 66 -7.32 0.92 -1.42
N VAL A 67 -6.75 -0.26 -1.23
CA VAL A 67 -7.49 -1.53 -1.12
C VAL A 67 -7.13 -2.23 0.17
N MET A 68 -8.12 -2.87 0.79
CA MET A 68 -7.94 -3.64 2.01
C MET A 68 -8.32 -5.09 1.76
N MET A 69 -7.55 -6.01 2.32
CA MET A 69 -7.88 -7.43 2.33
C MET A 69 -7.53 -8.06 3.66
N THR A 70 -8.14 -9.19 3.97
CA THR A 70 -7.76 -9.92 5.19
C THR A 70 -6.30 -10.36 5.10
N TYR A 71 -5.62 -10.45 6.23
CA TYR A 71 -4.26 -10.93 6.30
C TYR A 71 -4.09 -12.31 5.63
N ASP A 72 -5.02 -13.23 5.83
CA ASP A 72 -5.02 -14.54 5.15
C ASP A 72 -5.13 -14.43 3.62
N THR A 73 -5.98 -13.52 3.12
CA THR A 73 -6.08 -13.24 1.68
C THR A 73 -4.78 -12.62 1.14
N TYR A 74 -4.16 -11.71 1.90
CA TYR A 74 -2.89 -11.08 1.54
C TYR A 74 -1.75 -12.09 1.38
N HIS A 75 -1.66 -13.07 2.27
CA HIS A 75 -0.67 -14.15 2.11
C HIS A 75 -0.90 -14.99 0.86
N LYS A 76 -2.16 -15.33 0.55
CA LYS A 76 -2.48 -16.01 -0.72
C LYS A 76 -2.10 -15.16 -1.93
N LEU A 77 -2.33 -13.84 -1.87
CA LEU A 77 -1.93 -12.92 -2.93
C LEU A 77 -0.41 -12.95 -3.14
N LEU A 78 0.38 -12.91 -2.07
CA LEU A 78 1.85 -12.99 -2.14
C LEU A 78 2.36 -14.26 -2.81
N GLU A 79 1.68 -15.39 -2.60
CA GLU A 79 2.05 -16.68 -3.21
C GLU A 79 1.79 -16.70 -4.72
N ILE A 80 0.73 -16.04 -5.21
CA ILE A 80 0.35 -16.07 -6.64
C ILE A 80 0.99 -14.95 -7.47
N LEU A 81 1.35 -13.82 -6.86
CA LEU A 81 1.84 -12.65 -7.59
C LEU A 81 3.07 -12.91 -8.47
N PRO A 82 4.07 -13.71 -8.05
CA PRO A 82 5.24 -14.01 -8.88
C PRO A 82 4.88 -14.63 -10.24
N ASP A 83 3.80 -15.40 -10.31
CA ASP A 83 3.37 -16.12 -11.52
C ASP A 83 2.32 -15.34 -12.34
N GLU A 84 1.59 -14.43 -11.69
CA GLU A 84 0.47 -13.71 -12.31
C GLU A 84 0.81 -12.30 -12.79
N ILE A 85 1.79 -11.66 -12.16
CA ILE A 85 2.13 -10.27 -12.48
C ILE A 85 2.93 -10.22 -13.79
N GLN A 86 2.56 -9.28 -14.65
CA GLN A 86 3.16 -9.10 -15.96
C GLN A 86 3.55 -7.63 -16.16
N GLU A 87 4.57 -7.38 -16.98
CA GLU A 87 4.92 -6.02 -17.38
C GLU A 87 3.71 -5.29 -17.98
N PRO A 88 3.53 -3.98 -17.68
CA PRO A 88 4.46 -3.12 -16.96
C PRO A 88 4.29 -3.15 -15.43
N TYR A 89 3.46 -4.04 -14.86
CA TYR A 89 3.14 -4.05 -13.44
C TYR A 89 4.20 -4.75 -12.60
N TYR A 90 4.41 -4.26 -11.39
CA TYR A 90 5.31 -4.85 -10.39
C TYR A 90 4.78 -4.51 -8.99
N TYR A 91 5.40 -5.05 -7.95
CA TYR A 91 5.01 -4.74 -6.57
C TYR A 91 6.23 -4.70 -5.65
N HIS A 92 6.09 -3.90 -4.59
CA HIS A 92 7.01 -3.87 -3.47
C HIS A 92 6.30 -4.25 -2.17
N CYS A 93 6.91 -5.15 -1.39
CA CYS A 93 6.43 -5.52 -0.05
C CYS A 93 7.57 -5.96 0.88
N PRO A 94 7.38 -5.94 2.22
CA PRO A 94 8.39 -6.37 3.18
C PRO A 94 8.84 -7.83 3.01
N GLU A 95 7.99 -8.70 2.48
CA GLU A 95 8.28 -10.13 2.27
C GLU A 95 9.30 -10.36 1.15
N LYS A 96 9.29 -9.51 0.12
CA LYS A 96 10.13 -9.64 -1.07
C LYS A 96 11.32 -8.66 -1.04
N ASP A 97 11.10 -7.44 -0.59
CA ASP A 97 12.02 -6.33 -0.79
C ASP A 97 12.57 -5.84 0.56
N ASP A 98 13.82 -6.19 0.87
CA ASP A 98 14.46 -5.77 2.13
C ASP A 98 14.58 -4.23 2.23
N ALA A 99 14.59 -3.54 1.09
CA ALA A 99 14.62 -2.09 1.00
C ALA A 99 13.26 -1.43 1.29
N TYR A 100 12.18 -2.20 1.39
CA TYR A 100 10.85 -1.67 1.70
C TYR A 100 10.80 -1.16 3.13
N ASN A 101 10.79 0.17 3.27
CA ASN A 101 11.00 0.83 4.55
C ASN A 101 9.72 1.30 5.24
N VAL A 102 8.56 1.24 4.57
CA VAL A 102 7.27 1.51 5.21
C VAL A 102 6.70 0.24 5.87
N LEU A 103 5.95 0.42 6.96
CA LEU A 103 5.23 -0.68 7.62
C LEU A 103 3.80 -0.82 7.11
N ILE A 104 3.20 0.32 6.79
CA ILE A 104 1.84 0.47 6.32
C ILE A 104 1.93 1.43 5.12
N PRO A 105 1.35 1.08 3.96
CA PRO A 105 0.71 -0.20 3.66
C PRO A 105 1.69 -1.38 3.64
N GLU A 106 1.18 -2.61 3.67
CA GLU A 106 1.99 -3.82 3.57
C GLU A 106 2.50 -4.09 2.15
N MET A 107 1.81 -3.59 1.12
CA MET A 107 2.28 -3.70 -0.25
C MET A 107 1.91 -2.46 -1.07
N LYS A 108 2.81 -2.11 -1.99
CA LYS A 108 2.53 -1.16 -3.07
C LYS A 108 2.50 -1.90 -4.39
N PHE A 109 1.34 -1.94 -5.03
CA PHE A 109 1.19 -2.53 -6.36
C PHE A 109 1.34 -1.41 -7.40
N ARG A 110 2.36 -1.52 -8.24
CA ARG A 110 2.97 -0.44 -9.04
C ARG A 110 2.85 -0.69 -10.54
N MET A 111 2.95 0.39 -11.31
CA MET A 111 3.06 0.35 -12.76
C MET A 111 4.32 1.05 -13.27
N GLY A 112 5.14 0.30 -13.99
CA GLY A 112 6.34 0.78 -14.67
C GLY A 112 6.02 1.72 -15.82
N GLY A 113 7.03 2.48 -16.27
CA GLY A 113 6.85 3.52 -17.28
C GLY A 113 6.08 4.76 -16.79
N THR A 114 5.70 4.80 -15.51
CA THR A 114 5.21 6.00 -14.82
C THR A 114 6.24 6.48 -13.80
N TYR A 115 6.07 7.70 -13.28
CA TYR A 115 6.99 8.26 -12.29
C TYR A 115 6.22 9.05 -11.25
N VAL A 116 6.45 8.71 -9.98
CA VAL A 116 6.02 9.50 -8.83
C VAL A 116 7.16 9.51 -7.81
N LYS A 117 7.47 10.68 -7.28
CA LYS A 117 8.50 10.84 -6.25
C LYS A 117 7.83 11.00 -4.90
N GLU A 118 7.93 9.98 -4.06
CA GLU A 118 7.46 10.05 -2.68
C GLU A 118 8.40 10.96 -1.88
N GLN A 119 7.89 12.12 -1.42
CA GLN A 119 8.67 13.04 -0.60
C GLN A 119 8.34 12.84 0.87
N ASN A 120 9.18 12.06 1.56
CA ASN A 120 9.12 11.89 3.02
C ASN A 120 10.52 12.01 3.61
N SER A 121 10.77 13.04 4.41
CA SER A 121 12.09 13.33 4.98
C SER A 121 12.61 12.26 5.94
N LEU A 122 11.72 11.45 6.53
CA LEU A 122 12.07 10.40 7.50
C LEU A 122 11.93 8.99 6.91
N LEU A 123 11.19 8.83 5.82
CA LEU A 123 10.89 7.54 5.19
C LEU A 123 11.00 7.65 3.67
N MET A 124 12.13 8.16 3.17
CA MET A 124 12.40 8.20 1.73
C MET A 124 12.27 6.80 1.14
N ASN A 125 11.63 6.66 -0.03
CA ASN A 125 11.56 5.37 -0.72
C ASN A 125 12.98 4.85 -1.01
N LYS A 126 13.30 3.64 -0.54
CA LYS A 126 14.59 2.98 -0.76
C LYS A 126 14.52 1.83 -1.75
N CYS A 127 13.33 1.42 -2.19
CA CYS A 127 13.18 0.39 -3.20
C CYS A 127 13.61 0.92 -4.57
N GLU A 128 14.17 0.04 -5.40
CA GLU A 128 14.45 0.37 -6.79
C GLU A 128 13.15 0.43 -7.60
N GLY A 129 12.98 1.46 -8.41
CA GLY A 129 11.79 1.64 -9.24
C GLY A 129 10.81 2.67 -8.66
N ASP A 130 10.68 3.78 -9.39
CA ASP A 130 9.62 4.77 -9.21
C ASP A 130 8.45 4.43 -10.15
N GLY A 131 7.23 4.79 -9.74
CA GLY A 131 6.02 4.52 -10.51
C GLY A 131 4.77 4.72 -9.66
N LEU A 132 3.67 5.12 -10.30
CA LEU A 132 2.34 5.20 -9.69
C LEU A 132 1.96 3.84 -9.10
N PHE A 133 1.21 3.87 -8.01
CA PHE A 133 0.82 2.69 -7.26
C PHE A 133 -0.56 2.81 -6.65
N ILE A 134 -1.08 1.67 -6.24
CA ILE A 134 -2.16 1.55 -5.27
C ILE A 134 -1.60 0.94 -3.99
N ASP A 135 -2.18 1.33 -2.86
CA ASP A 135 -1.80 0.86 -1.54
C ASP A 135 -2.66 -0.35 -1.15
N VAL A 136 -2.00 -1.44 -0.78
CA VAL A 136 -2.64 -2.70 -0.38
C VAL A 136 -2.43 -2.89 1.12
N PHE A 137 -3.51 -2.78 1.88
CA PHE A 137 -3.54 -2.93 3.33
C PHE A 137 -3.99 -4.32 3.73
N ALA A 138 -3.20 -4.97 4.58
CA ALA A 138 -3.56 -6.23 5.20
C ALA A 138 -4.24 -5.96 6.55
N VAL A 139 -5.55 -6.20 6.62
CA VAL A 139 -6.31 -6.06 7.87
C VAL A 139 -6.44 -7.40 8.58
N ASP A 140 -6.37 -7.37 9.91
CA ASP A 140 -6.50 -8.56 10.73
C ASP A 140 -7.44 -8.30 11.92
N LYS A 141 -7.83 -9.37 12.60
CA LYS A 141 -8.65 -9.32 13.80
C LYS A 141 -7.88 -8.63 14.92
N VAL A 142 -8.62 -7.92 15.76
CA VAL A 142 -8.12 -7.34 17.00
C VAL A 142 -8.78 -8.02 18.18
N SER A 143 -8.06 -8.11 19.30
CA SER A 143 -8.60 -8.67 20.55
C SER A 143 -9.83 -7.88 21.02
N GLU A 144 -10.90 -8.58 21.39
CA GLU A 144 -12.09 -7.97 22.00
C GLU A 144 -11.79 -7.37 23.39
N SER A 145 -10.79 -7.90 24.10
CA SER A 145 -10.33 -7.33 25.36
C SER A 145 -9.68 -5.97 25.12
N LYS A 146 -10.33 -4.90 25.59
CA LYS A 146 -9.84 -3.52 25.51
C LYS A 146 -8.43 -3.35 26.07
N PHE A 147 -8.10 -4.06 27.15
CA PHE A 147 -6.77 -3.99 27.75
C PHE A 147 -5.70 -4.61 26.83
N LYS A 148 -5.96 -5.80 26.29
CA LYS A 148 -5.04 -6.46 25.33
C LYS A 148 -4.91 -5.65 24.05
N TYR A 149 -6.02 -5.09 23.54
CA TYR A 149 -6.00 -4.20 22.39
C TYR A 149 -5.15 -2.95 22.67
N LEU A 150 -5.40 -2.25 23.78
CA LEU A 150 -4.69 -1.03 24.13
C LEU A 150 -3.19 -1.28 24.34
N SER A 151 -2.82 -2.34 25.04
CA SER A 151 -1.41 -2.70 25.25
C SER A 151 -0.70 -3.00 23.92
N SER A 152 -1.39 -3.70 23.03
CA SER A 152 -0.90 -4.04 21.69
C SER A 152 -0.72 -2.81 20.81
N LEU A 153 -1.69 -1.89 20.85
CA LEU A 153 -1.66 -0.62 20.14
C LEU A 153 -0.54 0.27 20.66
N CYS A 154 -0.42 0.46 21.98
CA CYS A 154 0.66 1.24 22.58
C CYS A 154 2.03 0.69 22.21
N PHE A 155 2.21 -0.63 22.22
CA PHE A 155 3.45 -1.26 21.77
C PHE A 155 3.70 -0.98 20.28
N SER A 156 2.69 -1.14 19.43
CA SER A 156 2.82 -0.85 17.98
C SER A 156 3.26 0.59 17.72
N ILE A 157 2.62 1.54 18.39
CA ILE A 157 2.95 2.97 18.30
C ILE A 157 4.38 3.23 18.80
N ALA A 158 4.80 2.58 19.88
CA ALA A 158 6.16 2.73 20.42
C ALA A 158 7.24 2.17 19.48
N CYS A 159 6.94 1.09 18.73
CA CYS A 159 7.90 0.50 17.80
C CYS A 159 8.09 1.32 16.51
N MET A 160 7.06 2.03 16.04
CA MET A 160 7.13 2.77 14.77
C MET A 160 8.29 3.78 14.71
N PRO A 161 8.46 4.70 15.68
CA PRO A 161 9.60 5.62 15.69
C PRO A 161 10.95 4.91 15.75
N MET A 162 11.02 3.77 16.44
CA MET A 162 12.24 2.96 16.52
C MET A 162 12.62 2.41 15.15
N PHE A 163 11.67 1.88 14.37
CA PHE A 163 11.96 1.39 13.01
C PHE A 163 12.40 2.51 12.08
N VAL A 164 11.72 3.66 12.14
CA VAL A 164 12.10 4.85 11.37
C VAL A 164 13.53 5.27 11.74
N PHE A 165 13.85 5.33 13.04
CA PHE A 165 15.18 5.68 13.50
C PHE A 165 16.25 4.71 12.98
N LEU A 166 16.03 3.40 13.13
CA LEU A 166 16.95 2.36 12.65
C LEU A 166 17.20 2.48 11.14
N ASP A 167 16.16 2.67 10.35
CA ASP A 167 16.30 2.85 8.90
C ASP A 167 17.09 4.11 8.55
N ASN A 168 16.93 5.20 9.30
CA ASN A 168 17.63 6.47 9.04
C ASN A 168 19.13 6.41 9.40
N ILE A 169 19.52 5.56 10.36
CA ILE A 169 20.94 5.31 10.68
C ILE A 169 21.57 4.19 9.83
N GLY A 170 20.86 3.70 8.81
CA GLY A 170 21.36 2.69 7.87
C GLY A 170 21.25 1.25 8.37
N ILE A 171 20.60 1.00 9.51
CA ILE A 171 20.33 -0.36 9.99
C ILE A 171 19.05 -0.84 9.32
N GLN A 172 19.19 -1.79 8.40
CA GLN A 172 18.07 -2.40 7.71
C GLN A 172 17.24 -3.26 8.66
N ALA A 173 16.14 -2.71 9.18
CA ALA A 173 15.29 -3.36 10.16
C ALA A 173 14.33 -4.39 9.55
N ALA A 174 14.54 -4.85 8.30
CA ALA A 174 13.64 -5.76 7.60
C ALA A 174 13.29 -7.03 8.40
N PRO A 175 14.25 -7.74 9.05
CA PRO A 175 13.92 -8.89 9.89
C PRO A 175 13.04 -8.53 11.08
N LEU A 176 13.28 -7.36 11.68
CA LEU A 176 12.53 -6.88 12.83
C LEU A 176 11.12 -6.41 12.45
N LYS A 177 10.95 -5.81 11.27
CA LYS A 177 9.66 -5.47 10.68
C LYS A 177 8.86 -6.71 10.30
N ARG A 178 9.48 -7.71 9.68
CA ARG A 178 8.85 -9.01 9.42
C ARG A 178 8.41 -9.68 10.71
N TRP A 179 9.23 -9.64 11.76
CA TRP A 179 8.84 -10.12 13.09
C TRP A 179 7.65 -9.34 13.66
N PHE A 180 7.67 -8.00 13.54
CA PHE A 180 6.60 -7.13 13.99
C PHE A 180 5.28 -7.41 13.28
N ASN A 181 5.30 -7.54 11.95
CA ASN A 181 4.12 -7.85 11.14
C ASN A 181 3.59 -9.27 11.45
N ASN A 182 4.48 -10.25 11.66
CA ASN A 182 4.07 -11.60 12.08
C ASN A 182 3.47 -11.65 13.49
N ARG A 183 3.67 -10.62 14.33
CA ARG A 183 3.02 -10.53 15.64
C ARG A 183 1.50 -10.40 15.52
N ALA A 184 0.99 -9.85 14.41
CA ALA A 184 -0.45 -9.75 14.15
C ALA A 184 -1.17 -11.11 14.30
N LYS A 185 -0.55 -12.18 13.80
CA LYS A 185 -1.01 -13.57 13.93
C LYS A 185 -1.28 -14.00 15.38
N ARG A 186 -0.57 -13.41 16.36
CA ARG A 186 -0.72 -13.78 17.79
C ARG A 186 -1.99 -13.21 18.42
N TYR A 187 -2.64 -12.23 17.80
CA TYR A 187 -3.90 -11.67 18.31
C TYR A 187 -5.11 -12.54 17.96
N VAL A 188 -4.97 -13.42 16.97
CA VAL A 188 -6.05 -14.27 16.44
C VAL A 188 -6.26 -15.54 17.29
N CYS A 189 -5.26 -15.96 18.06
CA CYS A 189 -5.24 -17.29 18.69
C CYS A 189 -5.90 -17.38 20.08
N GLU A 190 -6.54 -16.33 20.59
CA GLU A 190 -7.19 -16.37 21.91
C GLU A 190 -8.67 -15.92 21.83
N THR A 191 -9.48 -16.70 21.11
CA THR A 191 -10.94 -16.76 21.31
C THR A 191 -11.32 -18.14 21.81
#